data_AF-A0A2M8MVR8-F1
#
_entry.id   AF-A0A2M8MVR8-F1
#
_cell.length_a   1.000
_cell.length_b   1.000
_cell.length_c   1.000
_cell.angle_alpha   90.00
_cell.angle_beta   90.00
_cell.angle_gamma   90.00
#
_symmetry.space_group_name_H-M   'P 1'
#
loop_
_entity.id
_entity.type
_entity.pdbx_description
1 polymer ?
#
loop_
_entity_poly.entity_id
_entity_poly.type
_entity_poly.pdbx_seq_one_letter_code
_entity_poly.pdbx_strand_id
1 'polypeptide(L)'
;MVEPAEKARAYIAAAVKGWAADPSLIEAVRAQNLRHKMMTQEDIDTLDRQWRQELGRSQSPLISSVVDTAASDLLRDQIELSAGLITEVFVMDAVGLNVAASGITSDYWQGDEAKFTETYQKGEDGLHISDVEFDESAHLYQIQASFSLLDPEDGTLIGAITVGLNAEQL
;
A
#
# COMPACT_ATOMS: atom_id res chain seq x y z
N MET A 1 15.06 22.20 11.97
CA MET A 1 14.06 21.14 12.24
C MET A 1 14.19 20.15 11.10
N VAL A 2 14.25 18.85 11.37
CA VAL A 2 14.28 17.84 10.31
C VAL A 2 12.91 17.86 9.63
N GLU A 3 12.89 17.97 8.30
CA GLU A 3 11.65 18.05 7.53
C GLU A 3 10.84 16.75 7.67
N PRO A 4 9.50 16.79 7.71
CA PRO A 4 8.65 15.60 7.84
C PRO A 4 9.02 14.47 6.88
N ALA A 5 9.44 14.81 5.66
CA ALA A 5 9.88 13.84 4.65
C ALA A 5 11.11 13.03 5.06
N GLU A 6 12.10 13.66 5.72
CA GLU A 6 13.30 12.97 6.21
C GLU A 6 12.96 12.05 7.39
N LYS A 7 12.03 12.47 8.25
CA LYS A 7 11.52 11.63 9.34
C LYS A 7 10.74 10.42 8.84
N ALA A 8 9.85 10.61 7.87
CA ALA A 8 9.11 9.54 7.23
C ALA A 8 10.07 8.51 6.60
N ARG A 9 11.07 8.98 5.84
CA ARG A 9 12.12 8.13 5.27
C ARG A 9 12.85 7.31 6.34
N ALA A 10 13.26 7.96 7.44
CA ALA A 10 13.95 7.28 8.54
C ALA A 10 13.06 6.22 9.21
N TYR A 11 11.77 6.52 9.40
CA TYR A 11 10.81 5.58 9.97
C TYR A 11 10.60 4.35 9.08
N ILE A 12 10.42 4.54 7.77
CA ILE A 12 10.30 3.41 6.82
C ILE A 12 11.51 2.48 6.91
N ALA A 13 12.72 3.05 6.89
CA ALA A 13 13.95 2.27 6.94
C ALA A 13 14.12 1.50 8.25
N ALA A 14 13.69 2.08 9.38
CA ALA A 14 13.90 1.50 10.71
C ALA A 14 12.81 0.52 11.15
N ALA A 15 11.55 0.77 10.79
CA ALA A 15 10.40 0.06 11.36
C ALA A 15 9.60 -0.74 10.32
N VAL A 16 9.43 -0.22 9.10
CA VAL A 16 8.49 -0.78 8.13
C VAL A 16 9.10 -1.92 7.31
N LYS A 17 10.35 -1.77 6.86
CA LYS A 17 11.02 -2.79 6.04
C LYS A 17 11.11 -4.17 6.72
N GLY A 18 11.05 -4.23 8.05
CA GLY A 18 11.11 -5.49 8.80
C GLY A 18 9.88 -6.36 8.58
N TRP A 19 8.67 -5.81 8.75
CA TRP A 19 7.43 -6.56 8.60
C TRP A 19 6.89 -6.57 7.16
N ALA A 20 7.38 -5.70 6.27
CA ALA A 20 7.06 -5.76 4.85
C ALA A 20 7.52 -7.08 4.18
N ALA A 21 8.47 -7.78 4.78
CA ALA A 21 8.94 -9.09 4.34
C ALA A 21 8.18 -10.28 4.99
N ASP A 22 7.08 -10.02 5.71
CA ASP A 22 6.29 -11.07 6.34
C ASP A 22 5.77 -12.08 5.31
N PRO A 23 5.89 -13.40 5.56
CA PRO A 23 5.47 -14.43 4.61
C PRO A 23 4.03 -14.28 4.12
N SER A 24 3.09 -13.89 4.99
CA SER A 24 1.68 -13.77 4.62
C SER A 24 1.46 -12.67 3.58
N LEU A 25 2.22 -11.57 3.68
CA LEU A 25 2.16 -10.47 2.74
C LEU A 25 2.84 -10.83 1.42
N ILE A 26 4.05 -11.40 1.48
CA ILE A 26 4.81 -11.82 0.30
C ILE A 26 4.04 -12.88 -0.50
N GLU A 27 3.45 -13.88 0.16
CA GLU A 27 2.64 -14.90 -0.50
C GLU A 27 1.38 -14.32 -1.16
N ALA A 28 0.72 -13.35 -0.53
CA ALA A 28 -0.44 -12.68 -1.12
C ALA A 28 -0.07 -11.93 -2.41
N VAL A 29 1.05 -11.19 -2.41
CA VAL A 29 1.54 -10.44 -3.58
C VAL A 29 1.96 -11.39 -4.70
N ARG A 30 2.74 -12.43 -4.37
CA ARG A 30 3.12 -13.49 -5.33
C ARG A 30 1.89 -14.12 -5.99
N ALA A 31 0.90 -14.51 -5.19
CA ALA A 31 -0.30 -15.15 -5.68
C ALA A 31 -1.12 -14.22 -6.59
N GLN A 32 -1.20 -12.92 -6.26
CA GLN A 32 -1.90 -11.94 -7.10
C GLN A 32 -1.15 -11.69 -8.41
N ASN A 33 0.17 -11.48 -8.36
CA ASN A 33 1.01 -11.34 -9.56
C ASN A 33 0.89 -12.52 -10.52
N LEU A 34 0.81 -13.75 -10.00
CA LEU A 34 0.59 -14.93 -10.84
C LEU A 34 -0.77 -14.89 -11.56
N ARG A 35 -1.83 -14.43 -10.89
CA ARG A 35 -3.15 -14.26 -11.50
C ARG A 35 -3.17 -13.14 -12.54
N HIS A 36 -2.42 -12.07 -12.28
CA HIS A 36 -2.46 -10.83 -13.08
C HIS A 36 -1.39 -10.78 -14.18
N LYS A 37 -0.57 -11.82 -14.33
CA LYS A 37 0.53 -11.90 -15.31
C LYS A 37 0.12 -11.57 -16.76
N MET A 38 -1.11 -11.85 -17.14
CA MET A 38 -1.64 -11.62 -18.49
C MET A 38 -2.76 -10.56 -18.51
N MET A 39 -2.90 -9.79 -17.44
CA MET A 39 -3.94 -8.79 -17.30
C MET A 39 -3.70 -7.63 -18.27
N THR A 40 -4.76 -7.18 -18.93
CA THR A 40 -4.74 -6.00 -19.80
C THR A 40 -5.16 -4.76 -19.02
N GLN A 41 -4.91 -3.58 -19.58
CA GLN A 41 -5.43 -2.33 -19.00
C GLN A 41 -6.96 -2.34 -18.88
N GLU A 42 -7.67 -2.95 -19.85
CA GLU A 42 -9.14 -3.05 -19.81
C GLU A 42 -9.63 -3.90 -18.63
N ASP A 43 -8.89 -4.95 -18.27
CA ASP A 43 -9.18 -5.77 -17.09
C ASP A 43 -8.95 -4.98 -15.80
N ILE A 44 -7.83 -4.24 -15.71
CA ILE A 44 -7.51 -3.36 -14.57
C ILE A 44 -8.62 -2.30 -14.38
N ASP A 45 -8.97 -1.59 -15.45
CA ASP A 45 -10.02 -0.57 -15.42
C ASP A 45 -11.38 -1.17 -15.03
N THR A 46 -11.63 -2.44 -15.38
CA THR A 46 -12.86 -3.15 -15.01
C THR A 46 -12.90 -3.46 -13.52
N LEU A 47 -11.82 -3.96 -12.95
CA LEU A 47 -11.71 -4.22 -11.51
C LEU A 47 -11.79 -2.91 -10.72
N ASP A 48 -11.15 -1.85 -11.20
CA ASP A 48 -11.21 -0.54 -10.57
C ASP A 48 -12.63 0.06 -10.55
N ARG A 49 -13.35 -0.04 -11.67
CA ARG A 49 -14.78 0.34 -11.71
C ARG A 49 -15.63 -0.52 -10.78
N GLN A 50 -15.35 -1.82 -10.69
CA GLN A 50 -16.07 -2.71 -9.78
C GLN A 50 -15.87 -2.29 -8.32
N TRP A 51 -14.64 -2.03 -7.91
CA TRP A 51 -14.32 -1.55 -6.56
C TRP A 51 -15.12 -0.30 -6.19
N ARG A 52 -15.08 0.72 -7.06
CA ARG A 52 -15.83 1.97 -6.86
C ARG A 52 -17.34 1.76 -6.77
N GLN A 53 -17.89 0.75 -7.45
CA GLN A 53 -19.31 0.39 -7.36
C GLN A 53 -19.67 -0.35 -6.07
N GLU A 54 -18.72 -1.06 -5.48
CA GLU A 54 -18.85 -1.80 -4.23
C GLU A 54 -18.76 -0.89 -2.98
N LEU A 55 -18.21 0.31 -3.10
CA LEU A 55 -18.15 1.28 -2.01
C LEU A 55 -19.54 1.56 -1.41
N GLY A 56 -19.64 1.43 -0.08
CA GLY A 56 -20.88 1.64 0.68
C GLY A 56 -21.98 0.59 0.44
N ARG A 57 -21.69 -0.50 -0.28
CA ARG A 57 -22.63 -1.61 -0.47
C ARG A 57 -22.54 -2.60 0.69
N SER A 58 -23.63 -3.35 0.92
CA SER A 58 -23.66 -4.44 1.90
C SER A 58 -22.94 -5.71 1.43
N GLN A 59 -22.76 -5.86 0.11
CA GLN A 59 -21.98 -6.93 -0.50
C GLN A 59 -20.91 -6.30 -1.37
N SER A 60 -19.65 -6.53 -0.99
CA SER A 60 -18.47 -5.94 -1.62
C SER A 60 -17.38 -7.01 -1.78
N PRO A 61 -17.59 -8.04 -2.62
CA PRO A 61 -16.70 -9.19 -2.69
C PRO A 61 -15.28 -8.85 -3.14
N LEU A 62 -15.09 -7.87 -4.03
CA LEU A 62 -13.75 -7.44 -4.42
C LEU A 62 -13.07 -6.69 -3.27
N ILE A 63 -13.78 -5.75 -2.61
CA ILE A 63 -13.24 -5.04 -1.44
C ILE A 63 -12.86 -6.03 -0.35
N SER A 64 -13.77 -6.93 0.03
CA SER A 64 -13.52 -7.97 1.04
C SER A 64 -12.36 -8.87 0.67
N SER A 65 -12.16 -9.18 -0.62
CA SER A 65 -11.00 -9.98 -1.06
C SER A 65 -9.64 -9.31 -0.81
N VAL A 66 -9.63 -8.01 -0.55
CA VAL A 66 -8.43 -7.21 -0.26
C VAL A 66 -8.34 -6.90 1.22
N VAL A 67 -9.40 -6.35 1.83
CA VAL A 67 -9.34 -5.87 3.23
C VAL A 67 -9.58 -6.97 4.27
N ASP A 68 -10.27 -8.06 3.91
CA ASP A 68 -10.61 -9.17 4.81
C ASP A 68 -9.67 -10.37 4.61
N THR A 69 -8.36 -10.14 4.72
CA THR A 69 -7.32 -11.16 4.54
C THR A 69 -6.31 -11.14 5.69
N ALA A 70 -5.58 -12.25 5.87
CA ALA A 70 -4.51 -12.33 6.88
C ALA A 70 -3.39 -11.30 6.63
N ALA A 71 -3.08 -11.00 5.35
CA ALA A 71 -2.15 -9.95 5.00
C ALA A 71 -2.66 -8.57 5.45
N SER A 72 -3.96 -8.29 5.27
CA SER A 72 -4.57 -7.03 5.74
C SER A 72 -4.72 -6.96 7.26
N ASP A 73 -4.91 -8.11 7.95
CA ASP A 73 -4.85 -8.19 9.41
C ASP A 73 -3.45 -7.81 9.91
N LEU A 74 -2.38 -8.33 9.29
CA LEU A 74 -1.02 -7.93 9.60
C LEU A 74 -0.83 -6.41 9.46
N LEU A 75 -1.36 -5.80 8.39
CA LEU A 75 -1.26 -4.34 8.20
C LEU A 75 -1.98 -3.57 9.32
N ARG A 76 -3.14 -4.05 9.76
CA ARG A 76 -3.88 -3.47 10.90
C ARG A 76 -3.12 -3.61 12.20
N ASP A 77 -2.49 -4.76 12.45
CA ASP A 77 -1.65 -4.96 13.64
C ASP A 77 -0.50 -3.95 13.69
N GLN A 78 0.12 -3.62 12.55
CA GLN A 78 1.17 -2.59 12.50
C GLN A 78 0.64 -1.19 12.80
N ILE A 79 -0.57 -0.87 12.37
CA ILE A 79 -1.25 0.39 12.74
C ILE A 79 -1.46 0.44 14.24
N GLU A 80 -2.00 -0.61 14.85
CA GLU A 80 -2.22 -0.66 16.31
C GLU A 80 -0.90 -0.52 17.09
N LEU A 81 0.13 -1.26 16.68
CA LEU A 81 1.46 -1.21 17.30
C LEU A 81 2.14 0.16 17.17
N SER A 82 1.80 0.94 16.13
CA SER A 82 2.34 2.28 15.91
C SER A 82 1.82 3.34 16.89
N ALA A 83 0.81 3.00 17.70
CA ALA A 83 0.17 3.89 18.68
C ALA A 83 -0.30 5.24 18.08
N GLY A 84 -0.80 5.21 16.84
CA GLY A 84 -1.37 6.37 16.15
C GLY A 84 -0.43 7.10 15.19
N LEU A 85 0.80 6.59 15.00
CA LEU A 85 1.73 7.13 14.02
C LEU A 85 1.39 6.69 12.59
N ILE A 86 1.12 5.41 12.37
CA ILE A 86 0.66 4.90 11.08
C ILE A 86 -0.87 5.08 11.02
N THR A 87 -1.34 5.71 9.94
CA THR A 87 -2.78 5.98 9.73
C THR A 87 -3.39 5.01 8.73
N GLU A 88 -2.61 4.57 7.75
CA GLU A 88 -3.02 3.58 6.75
C GLU A 88 -1.82 2.85 6.19
N VAL A 89 -2.06 1.64 5.67
CA VAL A 89 -1.10 0.87 4.89
C VAL A 89 -1.84 0.14 3.78
N PHE A 90 -1.29 0.15 2.58
CA PHE A 90 -1.75 -0.73 1.51
C PHE A 90 -0.59 -1.18 0.64
N VAL A 91 -0.77 -2.34 0.01
CA VAL A 91 0.25 -3.00 -0.80
C VAL A 91 -0.34 -3.26 -2.17
N MET A 92 0.44 -2.92 -3.19
CA MET A 92 0.09 -3.02 -4.61
C MET A 92 0.91 -4.13 -5.27
N ASP A 93 0.29 -4.82 -6.21
CA ASP A 93 0.95 -5.83 -7.05
C ASP A 93 1.76 -5.21 -8.20
N ALA A 94 2.29 -6.05 -9.10
CA ALA A 94 3.11 -5.63 -10.24
C ALA A 94 2.38 -4.78 -11.29
N VAL A 95 1.04 -4.72 -11.26
CA VAL A 95 0.23 -3.88 -12.15
C VAL A 95 -0.42 -2.70 -11.42
N GLY A 96 -0.14 -2.53 -10.12
CA GLY A 96 -0.62 -1.44 -9.29
C GLY A 96 -1.98 -1.67 -8.66
N LEU A 97 -2.52 -2.90 -8.66
CA LEU A 97 -3.77 -3.23 -7.98
C LEU A 97 -3.51 -3.57 -6.52
N ASN A 98 -4.41 -3.17 -5.61
CA ASN A 98 -4.25 -3.48 -4.20
C ASN A 98 -4.32 -5.00 -3.92
N VAL A 99 -3.32 -5.50 -3.21
CA VAL A 99 -3.22 -6.88 -2.72
C VAL A 99 -3.82 -6.99 -1.33
N ALA A 100 -3.45 -6.05 -0.47
CA ALA A 100 -3.86 -5.96 0.91
C ALA A 100 -3.94 -4.48 1.31
N ALA A 101 -4.88 -4.14 2.17
CA ALA A 101 -5.04 -2.78 2.67
C ALA A 101 -5.60 -2.82 4.09
N SER A 102 -5.08 -1.95 4.96
CA SER A 102 -5.52 -1.83 6.35
C SER A 102 -6.97 -1.32 6.45
N GLY A 103 -7.41 -0.56 5.44
CA GLY A 103 -8.76 -0.04 5.29
C GLY A 103 -9.15 0.05 3.81
N ILE A 104 -10.39 0.43 3.54
CA ILE A 104 -10.92 0.57 2.18
C ILE A 104 -10.34 1.85 1.55
N THR A 105 -9.63 1.70 0.43
CA THR A 105 -9.15 2.81 -0.40
C THR A 105 -10.25 3.38 -1.30
N SER A 106 -10.07 4.60 -1.81
CA SER A 106 -10.99 5.25 -2.75
C SER A 106 -11.19 4.47 -4.05
N ASP A 107 -10.17 3.75 -4.46
CA ASP A 107 -10.09 3.01 -5.70
C ASP A 107 -9.14 1.83 -5.57
N TYR A 108 -9.19 0.92 -6.55
CA TYR A 108 -8.47 -0.34 -6.47
C TYR A 108 -7.12 -0.26 -7.14
N TRP A 109 -7.06 0.47 -8.26
CA TRP A 109 -5.85 0.66 -9.03
C TRP A 109 -5.12 1.92 -8.59
N GLN A 110 -3.83 1.77 -8.36
CA GLN A 110 -2.91 2.82 -7.92
C GLN A 110 -1.73 2.95 -8.90
N GLY A 111 -1.78 2.24 -10.04
CA GLY A 111 -0.64 2.06 -10.93
C GLY A 111 -0.28 3.31 -11.75
N ASP A 112 -1.18 4.28 -11.81
CA ASP A 112 -0.98 5.61 -12.39
C ASP A 112 -0.53 6.66 -11.37
N GLU A 113 -0.53 6.34 -10.09
CA GLU A 113 -0.17 7.24 -9.00
C GLU A 113 1.35 7.34 -8.77
N ALA A 114 1.82 8.46 -8.20
CA ALA A 114 3.25 8.68 -7.90
C ALA A 114 3.83 7.61 -6.96
N LYS A 115 3.03 7.18 -5.97
CA LYS A 115 3.36 6.09 -5.04
C LYS A 115 3.72 4.77 -5.73
N PHE A 116 3.26 4.53 -6.96
CA PHE A 116 3.62 3.36 -7.76
C PHE A 116 4.65 3.68 -8.85
N THR A 117 4.41 4.76 -9.61
CA THR A 117 5.25 5.15 -10.77
C THR A 117 6.63 5.66 -10.36
N GLU A 118 6.80 6.14 -9.13
CA GLU A 118 8.09 6.56 -8.57
C GLU A 118 8.73 5.50 -7.66
N THR A 119 8.07 4.35 -7.47
CA THR A 119 8.60 3.24 -6.66
C THR A 119 8.85 2.01 -7.53
N TYR A 120 7.84 1.14 -7.70
CA TYR A 120 7.93 -0.11 -8.46
C TYR A 120 8.45 0.14 -9.89
N GLN A 121 7.92 1.15 -10.59
CA GLN A 121 8.39 1.44 -11.96
C GLN A 121 9.82 2.02 -12.02
N LYS A 122 10.41 2.41 -10.89
CA LYS A 122 11.81 2.90 -10.79
C LYS A 122 12.81 1.83 -10.37
N GLY A 123 12.35 0.63 -9.99
CA GLY A 123 13.20 -0.49 -9.62
C GLY A 123 13.33 -0.71 -8.11
N GLU A 124 14.31 -1.51 -7.72
CA GLU A 124 14.46 -2.05 -6.35
C GLU A 124 14.65 -1.00 -5.25
N ASP A 125 15.31 0.11 -5.57
CA ASP A 125 15.56 1.22 -4.65
C ASP A 125 14.46 2.30 -4.67
N GLY A 126 13.33 2.02 -5.33
CA GLY A 126 12.21 2.94 -5.44
C GLY A 126 11.69 3.37 -4.07
N LEU A 127 11.68 4.69 -3.84
CA LEU A 127 11.12 5.32 -2.65
C LEU A 127 10.52 6.67 -3.05
N HIS A 128 9.26 6.85 -2.73
CA HIS A 128 8.52 8.08 -2.91
C HIS A 128 8.03 8.56 -1.54
N ILE A 129 8.20 9.85 -1.27
CA ILE A 129 7.62 10.52 -0.10
C ILE A 129 6.73 11.62 -0.64
N SER A 130 5.45 11.61 -0.29
CA SER A 130 4.50 12.64 -0.72
C SER A 130 4.76 13.96 0.00
N ASP A 131 4.08 15.01 -0.45
CA ASP A 131 3.90 16.20 0.37
C ASP A 131 3.01 15.88 1.58
N VAL A 132 3.02 16.77 2.58
CA VAL A 132 2.10 16.71 3.71
C VAL A 132 0.75 17.27 3.26
N GLU A 133 -0.29 16.46 3.40
CA GLU A 133 -1.67 16.82 3.02
C GLU A 133 -2.61 16.71 4.22
N PHE A 134 -3.68 17.51 4.24
CA PHE A 134 -4.71 17.37 5.26
C PHE A 134 -5.71 16.29 4.83
N ASP A 135 -5.78 15.21 5.59
CA ASP A 135 -6.76 14.14 5.39
C ASP A 135 -8.07 14.54 6.09
N GLU A 136 -9.07 14.95 5.31
CA GLU A 136 -10.39 15.34 5.82
C GLU A 136 -11.13 14.18 6.52
N SER A 137 -10.84 12.93 6.15
CA SER A 137 -11.50 11.76 6.75
C SER A 137 -10.98 11.52 8.17
N ALA A 138 -9.66 11.63 8.35
CA ALA A 138 -8.98 11.42 9.61
C ALA A 138 -8.80 12.70 10.45
N HIS A 139 -9.08 13.87 9.88
CA HIS A 139 -8.88 15.20 10.48
C HIS A 139 -7.44 15.42 10.99
N LEU A 140 -6.45 14.99 10.22
CA LEU A 140 -5.03 15.10 10.55
C LEU A 140 -4.18 15.45 9.34
N TYR A 141 -2.96 15.93 9.57
CA TYR A 141 -1.96 16.08 8.52
C TYR A 141 -1.26 14.74 8.29
N GLN A 142 -1.35 14.23 7.07
CA GLN A 142 -0.77 12.96 6.67
C GLN A 142 0.40 13.17 5.70
N ILE A 143 1.41 12.32 5.79
CA ILE A 143 2.45 12.16 4.78
C ILE A 143 2.50 10.69 4.39
N GLN A 144 2.53 10.39 3.09
CA GLN A 144 2.67 9.04 2.59
C GLN A 144 4.11 8.75 2.22
N ALA A 145 4.58 7.57 2.62
CA ALA A 145 5.86 7.04 2.21
C ALA A 145 5.63 5.70 1.51
N SER A 146 6.06 5.61 0.26
CA SER A 146 5.89 4.44 -0.58
C SER A 146 7.23 3.90 -1.02
N PHE A 147 7.40 2.58 -1.07
CA PHE A 147 8.64 1.97 -1.52
C PHE A 147 8.41 0.65 -2.26
N SER A 148 9.41 0.30 -3.06
CA SER A 148 9.46 -0.96 -3.80
C SER A 148 9.47 -2.16 -2.86
N LEU A 149 8.58 -3.11 -3.11
CA LEU A 149 8.49 -4.37 -2.37
C LEU A 149 9.27 -5.45 -3.12
N LEU A 150 10.32 -5.94 -2.46
CA LEU A 150 11.15 -7.03 -2.97
C LEU A 150 10.76 -8.34 -2.32
N ASP A 151 10.79 -9.38 -3.13
CA ASP A 151 10.72 -10.74 -2.68
C ASP A 151 11.98 -11.08 -1.86
N PRO A 152 11.85 -11.48 -0.57
CA PRO A 152 13.00 -11.77 0.27
C PRO A 152 13.76 -13.04 -0.13
N GLU A 153 13.17 -13.92 -0.94
CA GLU A 153 13.79 -15.18 -1.36
C GLU A 153 14.83 -14.97 -2.46
N ASP A 154 14.53 -14.13 -3.44
CA ASP A 154 15.36 -13.96 -4.65
C ASP A 154 15.67 -12.49 -5.01
N GLY A 155 15.13 -11.53 -4.26
CA GLY A 155 15.30 -10.10 -4.52
C GLY A 155 14.43 -9.58 -5.68
N THR A 156 13.53 -10.39 -6.23
CA THR A 156 12.66 -9.97 -7.33
C THR A 156 11.74 -8.84 -6.87
N LEU A 157 11.64 -7.79 -7.69
CA LEU A 157 10.68 -6.73 -7.47
C LEU A 157 9.26 -7.24 -7.76
N ILE A 158 8.38 -7.24 -6.76
CA ILE A 158 7.05 -7.85 -6.82
C ILE A 158 5.89 -6.87 -6.65
N GLY A 159 6.16 -5.63 -6.24
CA GLY A 159 5.12 -4.64 -6.07
C GLY A 159 5.61 -3.39 -5.36
N ALA A 160 4.69 -2.65 -4.76
CA ALA A 160 4.99 -1.50 -3.92
C ALA A 160 4.11 -1.51 -2.68
N ILE A 161 4.58 -0.86 -1.62
CA ILE A 161 3.82 -0.64 -0.39
C ILE A 161 3.78 0.85 -0.12
N THR A 162 2.63 1.34 0.35
CA THR A 162 2.41 2.70 0.79
C THR A 162 2.02 2.69 2.27
N VAL A 163 2.64 3.58 3.04
CA VAL A 163 2.36 3.80 4.46
C VAL A 163 2.01 5.26 4.65
N GLY A 164 0.79 5.54 5.11
CA GLY A 164 0.39 6.86 5.58
C GLY A 164 0.82 7.06 7.03
N LEU A 165 1.44 8.21 7.30
CA LEU A 165 1.96 8.58 8.61
C LEU A 165 1.34 9.91 9.07
N ASN A 166 0.99 9.99 10.35
CA ASN A 166 0.59 11.24 10.97
C ASN A 166 1.80 12.19 11.06
N ALA A 167 1.79 13.24 10.24
CA ALA A 167 2.89 14.18 10.11
C ALA A 167 3.15 15.00 11.39
N GLU A 168 2.14 15.15 12.25
CA GLU A 168 2.25 15.87 13.53
C GLU A 168 2.92 15.02 14.62
N GLN A 169 2.95 13.69 14.45
CA GLN A 169 3.58 12.76 15.39
C GLN A 169 5.00 12.32 14.98
N LEU A 170 5.43 12.63 13.74
CA LEU A 170 6.79 12.40 13.27
C LEU A 170 7.81 13.29 14.00
#